data_AF-A0A8G1UEL9-F1
#
_entry.id   AF-A0A8G1UEL9-F1
#
_cell.length_a   1.000
_cell.length_b   1.000
_cell.length_c   1.000
_cell.angle_alpha   90.00
_cell.angle_beta   90.00
_cell.angle_gamma   90.00
#
_symmetry.space_group_name_H-M   'P 1'
#
loop_
_entity.id
_entity.type
_entity.pdbx_description
1 polymer ?
#
loop_
_entity_poly.entity_id
_entity_poly.type
_entity_poly.pdbx_seq_one_letter_code
_entity_poly.pdbx_strand_id
1 'polypeptide(L)'
;MESDSHDALDRRLVHALQLAPRAAFSRLAAVLGVSDQTVARRYGRLRGAGAIRVLGLSDPERLGEVRWQLRVRCSPDSAGAVATALARREDTVWVSLNSGGTEIACSTRTPPDRSDHSLLLQHLPRTPSVLGVSAHCVLHTFFGGAQSLAVKSGALSAGQVAELAAAGPRVAEPDGPVPELDAADRRLLAVLAVDGRAPLAELAAACGKSESTVRRRLEELAASGVLYYDLDVDWLIFGLRTHTWLWLNVVPSELAAAGAALAGHPEVAYACATTGPSNLHAVVITRSVRELYAYLTTRVAALPGVQHLETAPTIRIVKGPGPLPLSSPRDI
;
A
#
# COMPACT_ATOMS: atom_id res chain seq x y z
N MET A 1 0.89 17.28 25.64
CA MET A 1 1.51 18.34 24.82
C MET A 1 2.91 17.88 24.46
N GLU A 2 3.06 17.13 23.37
CA GLU A 2 4.36 16.70 22.84
C GLU A 2 4.22 16.45 21.32
N SER A 3 4.71 17.42 20.53
CA SER A 3 5.08 17.37 19.11
C SER A 3 4.06 16.86 18.06
N ASP A 4 3.14 17.73 17.67
CA ASP A 4 2.47 17.70 16.35
C ASP A 4 3.43 18.25 15.25
N SER A 5 4.73 17.86 15.25
CA SER A 5 5.81 18.54 14.49
C SER A 5 6.07 18.00 13.08
N HIS A 6 5.01 17.65 12.36
CA HIS A 6 5.09 17.45 10.91
C HIS A 6 4.67 18.72 10.18
N ASP A 7 5.67 19.45 9.67
CA ASP A 7 5.43 20.72 8.99
C ASP A 7 5.07 20.52 7.50
N ALA A 8 4.75 21.62 6.82
CA ALA A 8 4.37 21.58 5.40
C ALA A 8 5.49 21.01 4.50
N LEU A 9 6.75 21.15 4.90
CA LEU A 9 7.87 20.63 4.13
C LEU A 9 8.00 19.11 4.27
N ASP A 10 7.66 18.54 5.42
CA ASP A 10 7.59 17.08 5.58
C ASP A 10 6.52 16.46 4.65
N ARG A 11 5.32 17.06 4.59
CA ARG A 11 4.26 16.63 3.66
C ARG A 11 4.69 16.73 2.20
N ARG A 12 5.36 17.83 1.83
CA ARG A 12 5.93 18.03 0.49
C ARG A 12 7.00 16.99 0.16
N LEU A 13 7.87 16.67 1.12
CA LEU A 13 8.90 15.65 0.95
C LEU A 13 8.30 14.26 0.78
N VAL A 14 7.27 13.91 1.57
CA VAL A 14 6.56 12.63 1.46
C VAL A 14 5.89 12.49 0.09
N HIS A 15 5.21 13.54 -0.38
CA HIS A 15 4.63 13.57 -1.73
C HIS A 15 5.74 13.45 -2.80
N ALA A 16 6.86 14.17 -2.65
CA ALA A 16 7.95 14.09 -3.62
C ALA A 16 8.61 12.70 -3.66
N LEU A 17 8.75 12.05 -2.50
CA LEU A 17 9.23 10.67 -2.38
C LEU A 17 8.25 9.68 -2.98
N GLN A 18 6.93 9.90 -2.93
CA GLN A 18 6.00 9.02 -3.64
C GLN A 18 6.24 9.05 -5.17
N LEU A 19 6.49 10.23 -5.72
CA LEU A 19 6.66 10.42 -7.17
C LEU A 19 8.04 9.96 -7.65
N ALA A 20 9.08 10.20 -6.84
CA ALA A 20 10.46 9.84 -7.17
C ALA A 20 11.17 9.17 -5.98
N PRO A 21 10.79 7.93 -5.62
CA PRO A 21 11.22 7.29 -4.36
C PRO A 21 12.73 7.09 -4.22
N ARG A 22 13.43 6.93 -5.34
CA ARG A 22 14.90 6.78 -5.39
C ARG A 22 15.65 8.02 -5.88
N ALA A 23 14.99 9.15 -6.12
CA ALA A 23 15.69 10.37 -6.54
C ALA A 23 16.75 10.78 -5.52
N ALA A 24 17.88 11.30 -6.02
CA ALA A 24 18.90 11.91 -5.20
C ALA A 24 18.30 13.08 -4.40
N PHE A 25 18.79 13.29 -3.16
CA PHE A 25 18.28 14.38 -2.32
C PHE A 25 18.53 15.75 -2.94
N SER A 26 19.57 15.92 -3.75
CA SER A 26 19.82 17.14 -4.54
C SER A 26 18.67 17.49 -5.47
N ARG A 27 18.10 16.49 -6.15
CA ARG A 27 16.97 16.69 -7.04
C ARG A 27 15.70 17.04 -6.26
N LEU A 28 15.43 16.29 -5.19
CA LEU A 28 14.27 16.58 -4.33
C LEU A 28 14.39 17.99 -3.74
N ALA A 29 15.59 18.39 -3.31
CA ALA A 29 15.89 19.71 -2.78
C ALA A 29 15.63 20.82 -3.80
N ALA A 30 16.08 20.66 -5.04
CA ALA A 30 15.83 21.59 -6.13
C ALA A 30 14.33 21.81 -6.37
N VAL A 31 13.55 20.72 -6.51
CA VAL A 31 12.09 20.81 -6.72
C VAL A 31 11.38 21.44 -5.53
N LEU A 32 11.84 21.15 -4.30
CA LEU A 32 11.22 21.64 -3.08
C LEU A 32 11.63 23.08 -2.72
N GLY A 33 12.67 23.62 -3.36
CA GLY A 33 13.22 24.95 -3.08
C GLY A 33 13.96 25.02 -1.73
N VAL A 34 14.67 23.95 -1.36
CA VAL A 34 15.45 23.85 -0.10
C VAL A 34 16.83 23.25 -0.36
N SER A 35 17.70 23.16 0.66
CA SER A 35 19.02 22.53 0.52
C SER A 35 18.98 21.00 0.63
N ASP A 36 19.95 20.33 0.00
CA ASP A 36 20.18 18.88 0.08
C ASP A 36 20.27 18.39 1.53
N GLN A 37 21.01 19.12 2.37
CA GLN A 37 21.15 18.82 3.79
C GLN A 37 19.80 18.87 4.53
N THR A 38 18.91 19.79 4.13
CA THR A 38 17.56 19.89 4.71
C THR A 38 16.74 18.66 4.35
N VAL A 39 16.74 18.24 3.08
CA VAL A 39 16.05 17.02 2.63
C VAL A 39 16.61 15.78 3.33
N ALA A 40 17.93 15.62 3.35
CA ALA A 40 18.60 14.48 3.97
C ALA A 40 18.27 14.39 5.47
N ARG A 41 18.37 15.51 6.20
CA ARG A 41 18.02 15.58 7.63
C ARG A 41 16.56 15.22 7.88
N ARG A 42 15.63 15.74 7.07
CA ARG A 42 14.19 15.46 7.24
C ARG A 42 13.85 14.03 6.89
N TYR A 43 14.36 13.50 5.79
CA TYR A 43 14.21 12.09 5.43
C TYR A 43 14.73 11.19 6.55
N GLY A 44 15.94 11.43 7.05
CA GLY A 44 16.54 10.67 8.15
C GLY A 44 15.68 10.70 9.41
N ARG A 45 15.15 11.88 9.78
CA ARG A 45 14.22 12.02 10.92
C ARG A 45 12.92 11.23 10.72
N LEU A 46 12.26 11.38 9.57
CA LEU A 46 10.98 10.71 9.29
C LEU A 46 11.17 9.18 9.22
N ARG A 47 12.23 8.71 8.56
CA ARG A 47 12.58 7.29 8.50
C ARG A 47 12.93 6.74 9.88
N GLY A 48 13.77 7.44 10.65
CA GLY A 48 14.19 7.02 11.98
C GLY A 48 13.06 6.98 13.00
N ALA A 49 12.05 7.84 12.84
CA ALA A 49 10.82 7.82 13.64
C ALA A 49 9.82 6.75 13.20
N GLY A 50 10.10 5.98 12.14
CA GLY A 50 9.16 5.01 11.57
C GLY A 50 7.97 5.65 10.86
N ALA A 51 8.02 6.95 10.55
CA ALA A 51 6.92 7.69 9.93
C ALA A 51 6.86 7.51 8.40
N ILE A 52 7.97 7.13 7.78
CA ILE A 52 8.01 6.71 6.37
C ILE A 52 8.98 5.56 6.15
N ARG A 53 8.72 4.75 5.12
CA ARG A 53 9.67 3.78 4.57
C ARG A 53 9.48 3.66 3.06
N VAL A 54 10.56 3.83 2.29
CA VAL A 54 10.54 3.54 0.85
C VAL A 54 10.69 2.04 0.67
N LEU A 55 9.84 1.44 -0.15
CA LEU A 55 9.83 0.01 -0.47
C LEU A 55 10.01 -0.17 -1.97
N GLY A 56 10.74 -1.19 -2.39
CA GLY A 56 10.65 -1.74 -3.74
C GLY A 56 9.89 -3.06 -3.69
N LEU A 57 8.73 -3.11 -4.34
CA LEU A 57 7.79 -4.22 -4.28
C LEU A 57 7.60 -4.81 -5.68
N SER A 58 7.22 -6.08 -5.71
CA SER A 58 6.81 -6.73 -6.95
C SER A 58 5.33 -6.52 -7.22
N ASP A 59 4.99 -6.20 -8.48
CA ASP A 59 3.61 -6.17 -8.96
C ASP A 59 3.09 -7.62 -9.14
N PRO A 60 2.09 -8.04 -8.34
CA PRO A 60 1.53 -9.39 -8.42
C PRO A 60 0.93 -9.69 -9.80
N GLU A 61 0.23 -8.73 -10.41
CA GLU A 61 -0.45 -8.96 -11.69
C GLU A 61 0.57 -9.18 -12.80
N ARG A 62 1.70 -8.46 -12.77
CA ARG A 62 2.83 -8.69 -13.68
C ARG A 62 3.46 -10.06 -13.52
N LEU A 63 3.45 -10.61 -12.31
CA LEU A 63 3.95 -11.95 -12.03
C LEU A 63 2.91 -13.06 -12.26
N GLY A 64 1.70 -12.71 -12.74
CA GLY A 64 0.59 -13.63 -12.91
C GLY A 64 -0.02 -14.11 -11.58
N GLU A 65 0.31 -13.48 -10.46
CA GLU A 65 -0.26 -13.81 -9.16
C GLU A 65 -1.69 -13.30 -9.04
N VAL A 66 -2.55 -14.12 -8.45
CA VAL A 66 -3.94 -13.74 -8.15
C VAL A 66 -4.01 -13.11 -6.76
N ARG A 67 -4.59 -11.92 -6.68
CA ARG A 67 -4.83 -11.22 -5.41
C ARG A 67 -6.18 -11.57 -4.82
N TRP A 68 -6.21 -11.75 -3.51
CA TRP A 68 -7.42 -12.03 -2.74
C TRP A 68 -7.55 -11.05 -1.58
N GLN A 69 -8.76 -10.56 -1.36
CA GLN A 69 -9.15 -9.83 -0.15
C GLN A 69 -9.80 -10.80 0.82
N LEU A 70 -9.24 -10.91 2.02
CA LEU A 70 -9.74 -11.77 3.07
C LEU A 70 -10.39 -10.92 4.16
N ARG A 71 -11.55 -11.36 4.63
CA ARG A 71 -12.20 -10.89 5.84
C ARG A 71 -12.36 -12.07 6.78
N VAL A 72 -11.67 -12.02 7.91
CA VAL A 72 -11.70 -13.07 8.94
C VAL A 72 -12.43 -12.54 10.16
N ARG A 73 -13.49 -13.23 10.57
CA ARG A 73 -14.19 -12.95 11.82
C ARG A 73 -13.65 -13.85 12.91
N CYS A 74 -13.36 -13.28 14.06
CA CYS A 74 -12.74 -13.93 15.20
C CYS A 74 -13.50 -13.60 16.49
N SER A 75 -13.34 -14.44 17.51
CA SER A 75 -13.70 -14.03 18.87
C SER A 75 -12.78 -12.89 19.36
N PRO A 76 -13.28 -11.92 20.16
CA PRO A 76 -12.55 -10.70 20.54
C PRO A 76 -11.12 -10.95 21.05
N ASP A 77 -10.92 -11.98 21.88
CA ASP A 77 -9.63 -12.24 22.52
C ASP A 77 -8.59 -12.90 21.60
N SER A 78 -9.01 -13.37 20.42
CA SER A 78 -8.16 -14.15 19.52
C SER A 78 -7.69 -13.39 18.29
N ALA A 79 -8.39 -12.32 17.90
CA ALA A 79 -8.16 -11.64 16.64
C ALA A 79 -6.74 -11.03 16.56
N GLY A 80 -6.19 -10.55 17.67
CA GLY A 80 -4.81 -10.05 17.73
C GLY A 80 -3.78 -11.13 17.41
N ALA A 81 -3.95 -12.35 17.94
CA ALA A 81 -3.05 -13.47 17.69
C ALA A 81 -3.18 -13.97 16.23
N VAL A 82 -4.41 -14.09 15.73
CA VAL A 82 -4.67 -14.48 14.33
C VAL A 82 -4.09 -13.45 13.35
N ALA A 83 -4.28 -12.15 13.61
CA ALA A 83 -3.71 -11.09 12.78
C ALA A 83 -2.17 -11.12 12.78
N THR A 84 -1.55 -11.39 13.94
CA THR A 84 -0.09 -11.55 14.05
C THR A 84 0.41 -12.76 13.26
N ALA A 85 -0.31 -13.88 13.31
CA ALA A 85 0.02 -15.07 12.52
C ALA A 85 -0.09 -14.81 11.02
N LEU A 86 -1.14 -14.11 10.57
CA LEU A 86 -1.31 -13.69 9.19
C LEU A 86 -0.20 -12.74 8.73
N ALA A 87 0.17 -11.77 9.55
CA ALA A 87 1.24 -10.81 9.24
C ALA A 87 2.62 -11.48 9.01
N ARG A 88 2.89 -12.62 9.66
CA ARG A 88 4.15 -13.37 9.49
C ARG A 88 4.26 -14.09 8.14
N ARG A 89 3.15 -14.27 7.42
CA ARG A 89 3.19 -14.95 6.13
C ARG A 89 3.76 -14.03 5.05
N GLU A 90 4.57 -14.59 4.16
CA GLU A 90 5.17 -13.86 3.04
C GLU A 90 4.14 -13.51 1.96
N ASP A 91 3.11 -14.35 1.80
CA ASP A 91 2.03 -14.18 0.82
C ASP A 91 0.94 -13.20 1.27
N THR A 92 1.02 -12.67 2.48
CA THR A 92 -0.01 -11.83 3.11
C THR A 92 0.53 -10.42 3.38
N VAL A 93 -0.24 -9.41 2.98
CA VAL A 93 0.06 -7.99 3.16
C VAL A 93 -1.18 -7.24 3.67
N TRP A 94 -1.01 -6.00 4.13
CA TRP A 94 -2.10 -5.13 4.57
C TRP A 94 -3.00 -5.75 5.64
N VAL A 95 -2.40 -6.31 6.69
CA VAL A 95 -3.15 -6.94 7.78
C VAL A 95 -3.60 -5.87 8.77
N SER A 96 -4.90 -5.74 8.97
CA SER A 96 -5.51 -4.81 9.91
C SER A 96 -6.53 -5.48 10.82
N LEU A 97 -6.53 -5.11 12.10
CA LEU A 97 -7.56 -5.44 13.07
C LEU A 97 -8.65 -4.35 13.05
N ASN A 98 -9.90 -4.76 12.87
CA ASN A 98 -11.05 -3.88 12.64
C ASN A 98 -12.21 -4.16 13.62
N SER A 99 -13.25 -3.32 13.59
CA SER A 99 -14.57 -3.56 14.21
C SER A 99 -14.51 -4.01 15.69
N GLY A 100 -13.84 -3.23 16.55
CA GLY A 100 -13.78 -3.56 17.99
C GLY A 100 -12.84 -4.73 18.33
N GLY A 101 -12.08 -5.26 17.37
CA GLY A 101 -11.14 -6.34 17.58
C GLY A 101 -11.71 -7.73 17.28
N THR A 102 -12.80 -7.80 16.53
CA THR A 102 -13.46 -9.07 16.15
C THR A 102 -13.30 -9.41 14.68
N GLU A 103 -12.69 -8.52 13.89
CA GLU A 103 -12.52 -8.71 12.47
C GLU A 103 -11.10 -8.38 12.03
N ILE A 104 -10.60 -9.14 11.07
CA ILE A 104 -9.32 -8.92 10.43
C ILE A 104 -9.58 -8.78 8.93
N ALA A 105 -9.05 -7.72 8.33
CA ALA A 105 -8.95 -7.62 6.88
C ALA A 105 -7.48 -7.76 6.48
N CYS A 106 -7.23 -8.52 5.41
CA CYS A 106 -5.91 -8.61 4.81
C CYS A 106 -5.99 -8.94 3.33
N SER A 107 -4.90 -8.74 2.62
CA SER A 107 -4.76 -9.19 1.24
C SER A 107 -3.74 -10.31 1.13
N THR A 108 -4.04 -11.32 0.34
CA THR A 108 -3.12 -12.42 0.04
C THR A 108 -2.85 -12.54 -1.45
N ARG A 109 -1.73 -13.17 -1.80
CA ARG A 109 -1.31 -13.43 -3.18
C ARG A 109 -1.17 -14.92 -3.40
N THR A 110 -1.52 -15.41 -4.58
CA THR A 110 -1.35 -16.83 -4.94
C THR A 110 -0.65 -16.93 -6.28
N PRO A 111 0.43 -17.73 -6.40
CA PRO A 111 1.14 -17.97 -7.66
C PRO A 111 0.23 -18.54 -8.76
N PRO A 112 0.49 -18.23 -10.05
CA PRO A 112 -0.32 -18.70 -11.18
C PRO A 112 -0.36 -20.22 -11.35
N ASP A 113 0.72 -20.91 -10.98
CA ASP A 113 0.88 -22.37 -11.12
C ASP A 113 0.21 -23.17 -9.99
N ARG A 114 -0.22 -22.49 -8.92
CA ARG A 114 -0.96 -23.07 -7.80
C ARG A 114 -2.46 -22.82 -7.97
N SER A 115 -3.06 -23.49 -8.95
CA SER A 115 -4.50 -23.43 -9.27
C SER A 115 -5.42 -23.97 -8.16
N ASP A 116 -4.85 -24.60 -7.12
CA ASP A 116 -5.63 -25.08 -6.00
C ASP A 116 -5.90 -23.93 -4.99
N HIS A 117 -6.90 -23.11 -5.30
CA HIS A 117 -7.41 -22.05 -4.41
C HIS A 117 -7.84 -22.57 -3.02
N SER A 118 -7.97 -23.89 -2.84
CA SER A 118 -8.24 -24.49 -1.54
C SER A 118 -7.11 -24.22 -0.53
N LEU A 119 -5.87 -23.97 -0.98
CA LEU A 119 -4.72 -23.73 -0.09
C LEU A 119 -4.80 -22.43 0.70
N LEU A 120 -5.52 -21.41 0.20
CA LEU A 120 -5.78 -20.17 0.95
C LEU A 120 -6.52 -20.47 2.26
N LEU A 121 -7.46 -21.43 2.24
CA LEU A 121 -8.26 -21.82 3.40
C LEU A 121 -7.65 -22.99 4.20
N GLN A 122 -6.73 -23.75 3.63
CA GLN A 122 -6.06 -24.85 4.33
C GLN A 122 -5.01 -24.35 5.34
N HIS A 123 -4.43 -23.16 5.13
CA HIS A 123 -3.38 -22.62 5.98
C HIS A 123 -3.81 -21.44 6.86
N LEU A 124 -5.09 -21.06 6.83
CA LEU A 124 -5.62 -20.22 7.89
C LEU A 124 -5.68 -21.07 9.16
N PRO A 125 -5.30 -20.52 10.33
CA PRO A 125 -5.40 -21.25 11.58
C PRO A 125 -6.84 -21.73 11.73
N ARG A 126 -7.07 -23.04 11.57
CA ARG A 126 -8.34 -23.71 11.89
C ARG A 126 -8.45 -23.81 13.40
N THR A 127 -8.44 -22.66 14.06
CA THR A 127 -8.62 -22.55 15.49
C THR A 127 -10.12 -22.36 15.76
N PRO A 128 -10.65 -22.86 16.88
CA PRO A 128 -12.02 -22.60 17.31
C PRO A 128 -12.38 -21.11 17.40
N SER A 129 -11.35 -20.26 17.44
CA SER A 129 -11.47 -18.81 17.56
C SER A 129 -11.80 -18.09 16.24
N VAL A 130 -11.69 -18.75 15.09
CA VAL A 130 -12.11 -18.21 13.78
C VAL A 130 -13.57 -18.56 13.53
N LEU A 131 -14.44 -17.55 13.55
CA LEU A 131 -15.89 -17.68 13.39
C LEU A 131 -16.31 -17.74 11.91
N GLY A 132 -15.48 -17.23 11.01
CA GLY A 132 -15.72 -17.31 9.57
C GLY A 132 -14.64 -16.63 8.77
N VAL A 133 -14.49 -17.08 7.52
CA VAL A 133 -13.55 -16.52 6.56
C VAL A 133 -14.31 -16.26 5.27
N SER A 134 -14.17 -15.05 4.74
CA SER A 134 -14.59 -14.71 3.38
C SER A 134 -13.36 -14.32 2.58
N ALA A 135 -13.21 -14.91 1.40
CA ALA A 135 -12.10 -14.64 0.49
C ALA A 135 -12.67 -14.22 -0.87
N HIS A 136 -12.24 -13.06 -1.34
CA HIS A 136 -12.78 -12.39 -2.51
C HIS A 136 -11.65 -12.12 -3.49
N CYS A 137 -11.73 -12.70 -4.69
CA CYS A 137 -10.73 -12.49 -5.73
C CYS A 137 -10.80 -11.04 -6.20
N VAL A 138 -9.65 -10.36 -6.28
CA VAL A 138 -9.55 -9.00 -6.83
C VAL A 138 -9.58 -9.09 -8.34
N LEU A 139 -10.61 -8.48 -8.94
CA LEU A 139 -10.84 -8.49 -10.38
C LEU A 139 -10.24 -7.27 -11.08
N HIS A 140 -10.19 -6.13 -10.37
CA HIS A 140 -9.66 -4.89 -10.88
C HIS A 140 -9.27 -3.97 -9.73
N THR A 141 -8.13 -3.28 -9.83
CA THR A 141 -7.72 -2.26 -8.86
C THR A 141 -7.90 -0.87 -9.48
N PHE A 142 -8.79 -0.06 -8.90
CA PHE A 142 -9.02 1.32 -9.33
C PHE A 142 -8.00 2.30 -8.74
N PHE A 143 -7.51 2.04 -7.53
CA PHE A 143 -6.53 2.88 -6.85
C PHE A 143 -5.72 2.09 -5.82
N GLY A 144 -4.42 2.38 -5.71
CA GLY A 144 -3.47 1.79 -4.77
C GLY A 144 -2.26 1.13 -5.45
N GLY A 145 -1.39 0.48 -4.68
CA GLY A 145 -0.14 -0.08 -5.19
C GLY A 145 0.89 1.03 -5.39
N ALA A 146 1.38 1.24 -6.62
CA ALA A 146 2.30 2.35 -6.93
C ALA A 146 1.67 3.75 -6.73
N GLN A 147 0.34 3.82 -6.67
CA GLN A 147 -0.41 5.03 -6.37
C GLN A 147 -0.73 5.09 -4.87
N SER A 148 -0.46 6.24 -4.25
CA SER A 148 -0.63 6.46 -2.81
C SER A 148 -1.44 7.70 -2.52
N LEU A 149 -2.10 7.76 -1.37
CA LEU A 149 -2.90 8.91 -0.92
C LEU A 149 -2.08 10.22 -0.92
N ALA A 150 -0.75 10.13 -0.77
CA ALA A 150 0.14 11.28 -0.79
C ALA A 150 0.02 12.11 -2.07
N VAL A 151 -0.27 11.49 -3.22
CA VAL A 151 -0.43 12.23 -4.50
C VAL A 151 -1.71 13.07 -4.54
N LYS A 152 -2.70 12.71 -3.71
CA LYS A 152 -3.97 13.43 -3.56
C LYS A 152 -3.92 14.51 -2.47
N SER A 153 -2.78 14.66 -1.78
CA SER A 153 -2.63 15.58 -0.66
C SER A 153 -2.64 17.06 -1.04
N GLY A 154 -2.40 17.38 -2.32
CA GLY A 154 -2.22 18.75 -2.80
C GLY A 154 -0.94 19.43 -2.27
N ALA A 155 -0.01 18.69 -1.65
CA ALA A 155 1.18 19.28 -1.04
C ALA A 155 2.17 19.89 -2.07
N LEU A 156 2.19 19.36 -3.30
CA LEU A 156 3.04 19.85 -4.40
C LEU A 156 2.18 20.52 -5.47
N SER A 157 2.74 21.55 -6.11
CA SER A 157 2.12 22.16 -7.30
C SER A 157 2.20 21.22 -8.51
N ALA A 158 1.32 21.43 -9.50
CA ALA A 158 1.31 20.63 -10.73
C ALA A 158 2.66 20.65 -11.47
N GLY A 159 3.38 21.78 -11.47
CA GLY A 159 4.71 21.89 -12.07
C GLY A 159 5.75 21.03 -11.35
N GLN A 160 5.76 21.03 -10.02
CA GLN A 160 6.66 20.19 -9.23
C GLN A 160 6.34 18.69 -9.42
N VAL A 161 5.06 18.33 -9.50
CA VAL A 161 4.63 16.96 -9.78
C VAL A 161 5.14 16.50 -11.15
N ALA A 162 4.96 17.32 -12.18
CA ALA A 162 5.43 17.01 -13.53
C ALA A 162 6.96 16.86 -13.60
N GLU A 163 7.72 17.72 -12.92
CA GLU A 163 9.19 17.67 -12.91
C GLU A 163 9.74 16.41 -12.22
N LEU A 164 9.08 15.95 -11.15
CA LEU A 164 9.44 14.71 -10.47
C LEU A 164 9.03 13.49 -11.29
N ALA A 165 7.81 13.49 -11.85
CA ALA A 165 7.29 12.39 -12.66
C ALA A 165 8.12 12.16 -13.94
N ALA A 166 8.62 13.23 -14.57
CA ALA A 166 9.43 13.15 -15.79
C ALA A 166 10.75 12.37 -15.62
N ALA A 167 11.21 12.17 -14.39
CA ALA A 167 12.40 11.36 -14.10
C ALA A 167 12.13 10.13 -13.22
N GLY A 168 10.86 9.85 -12.96
CA GLY A 168 10.48 8.54 -12.46
C GLY A 168 10.75 7.47 -13.53
N PRO A 169 10.83 6.19 -13.13
CA PRO A 169 10.82 5.10 -14.10
C PRO A 169 9.57 5.23 -14.99
N ARG A 170 9.74 4.96 -16.29
CA ARG A 170 8.61 4.97 -17.24
C ARG A 170 7.57 3.95 -16.78
N VAL A 171 6.30 4.33 -16.84
CA VAL A 171 5.19 3.40 -16.63
C VAL A 171 5.31 2.30 -17.69
N ALA A 172 5.49 1.06 -17.25
CA ALA A 172 5.60 -0.08 -18.13
C ALA A 172 4.29 -0.33 -18.87
N GLU A 173 4.37 -0.74 -20.14
CA GLU A 173 3.19 -1.13 -20.93
C GLU A 173 2.50 -2.35 -20.32
N PRO A 174 1.18 -2.33 -20.04
CA PRO A 174 0.47 -3.37 -19.29
C PRO A 174 0.66 -4.81 -19.79
N ASP A 175 0.85 -4.98 -21.11
CA ASP A 175 0.98 -6.29 -21.77
C ASP A 175 2.43 -6.60 -22.25
N GLY A 176 3.40 -5.83 -21.78
CA GLY A 176 4.82 -6.05 -22.10
C GLY A 176 5.37 -7.39 -21.57
N PRO A 177 6.45 -7.93 -22.17
CA PRO A 177 7.04 -9.19 -21.75
C PRO A 177 7.55 -9.11 -20.31
N VAL A 178 7.20 -10.12 -19.51
CA VAL A 178 7.63 -10.25 -18.12
C VAL A 178 8.97 -10.99 -18.07
N PRO A 179 10.05 -10.39 -17.53
CA PRO A 179 11.32 -11.08 -17.40
C PRO A 179 11.22 -12.21 -16.36
N GLU A 180 11.81 -13.37 -16.65
CA GLU A 180 11.94 -14.43 -15.66
C GLU A 180 12.80 -13.96 -14.48
N LEU A 181 12.36 -14.31 -13.26
CA LEU A 181 13.05 -13.96 -12.02
C LEU A 181 13.98 -15.09 -11.57
N ASP A 182 15.28 -14.80 -11.54
CA ASP A 182 16.30 -15.72 -11.04
C ASP A 182 16.40 -15.67 -9.49
N ALA A 183 17.27 -16.48 -8.89
CA ALA A 183 17.46 -16.49 -7.44
C ALA A 183 18.09 -15.19 -6.90
N ALA A 184 18.91 -14.52 -7.71
CA ALA A 184 19.49 -13.23 -7.35
C ALA A 184 18.46 -12.10 -7.41
N ASP A 185 17.52 -12.13 -8.37
CA ASP A 185 16.41 -11.19 -8.45
C ASP A 185 15.50 -11.29 -7.22
N ARG A 186 15.21 -12.52 -6.76
CA ARG A 186 14.44 -12.71 -5.52
C ARG A 186 15.17 -12.12 -4.30
N ARG A 187 16.50 -12.29 -4.20
CA ARG A 187 17.31 -11.65 -3.13
C ARG A 187 17.31 -10.13 -3.27
N LEU A 188 17.43 -9.61 -4.48
CA LEU A 188 17.37 -8.18 -4.78
C LEU A 188 16.05 -7.58 -4.30
N LEU A 189 14.93 -8.19 -4.71
CA LEU A 189 13.59 -7.75 -4.34
C LEU A 189 13.35 -7.87 -2.83
N ALA A 190 13.88 -8.90 -2.16
CA ALA A 190 13.77 -9.04 -0.71
C ALA A 190 14.47 -7.90 0.06
N VAL A 191 15.66 -7.47 -0.39
CA VAL A 191 16.35 -6.32 0.21
C VAL A 191 15.57 -5.03 -0.06
N LEU A 192 15.09 -4.83 -1.29
CA LEU A 192 14.31 -3.64 -1.65
C LEU A 192 12.96 -3.57 -0.92
N ALA A 193 12.33 -4.71 -0.65
CA ALA A 193 11.08 -4.76 0.10
C ALA A 193 11.27 -4.26 1.54
N VAL A 194 12.49 -4.32 2.08
CA VAL A 194 12.85 -3.77 3.39
C VAL A 194 13.34 -2.32 3.27
N ASP A 195 14.23 -2.02 2.32
CA ASP A 195 14.71 -0.67 2.04
C ASP A 195 14.80 -0.43 0.53
N GLY A 196 13.77 0.21 -0.04
CA GLY A 196 13.71 0.55 -1.46
C GLY A 196 14.77 1.57 -1.89
N ARG A 197 15.46 2.24 -0.95
CA ARG A 197 16.60 3.14 -1.19
C ARG A 197 17.96 2.50 -0.85
N ALA A 198 18.00 1.19 -0.60
CA ALA A 198 19.25 0.47 -0.36
C ALA A 198 20.34 0.82 -1.42
N PRO A 199 21.59 1.11 -0.99
CA PRO A 199 22.69 1.42 -1.89
C PRO A 199 22.99 0.28 -2.86
N LEU A 200 23.50 0.60 -4.04
CA LEU A 200 23.83 -0.41 -5.05
C LEU A 200 24.89 -1.41 -4.55
N ALA A 201 25.86 -0.96 -3.75
CA ALA A 201 26.86 -1.82 -3.13
C ALA A 201 26.23 -2.92 -2.24
N GLU A 202 25.22 -2.57 -1.45
CA GLU A 202 24.50 -3.52 -0.59
C GLU A 202 23.70 -4.53 -1.42
N LEU A 203 23.00 -4.03 -2.43
CA LEU A 203 22.23 -4.86 -3.35
C LEU A 203 23.13 -5.82 -4.15
N ALA A 204 24.29 -5.34 -4.60
CA ALA A 204 25.34 -6.11 -5.28
C ALA A 204 25.87 -7.25 -4.38
N ALA A 205 26.21 -6.93 -3.14
CA ALA A 205 26.66 -7.92 -2.16
C ALA A 205 25.59 -8.99 -1.88
N ALA A 206 24.33 -8.60 -1.67
CA ALA A 206 23.23 -9.54 -1.42
C ALA A 206 22.96 -10.48 -2.62
N CYS A 207 23.18 -9.99 -3.83
CA CYS A 207 22.94 -10.77 -5.05
C CYS A 207 24.15 -11.63 -5.47
N GLY A 208 25.37 -11.27 -5.04
CA GLY A 208 26.61 -11.81 -5.59
C GLY A 208 26.92 -11.31 -7.00
N LYS A 209 26.49 -10.08 -7.34
CA LYS A 209 26.64 -9.47 -8.69
C LYS A 209 27.39 -8.13 -8.57
N SER A 210 27.93 -7.61 -9.67
CA SER A 210 28.53 -6.26 -9.69
C SER A 210 27.46 -5.16 -9.56
N GLU A 211 27.83 -3.98 -9.07
CA GLU A 211 26.91 -2.82 -9.01
C GLU A 211 26.35 -2.44 -10.39
N SER A 212 27.17 -2.53 -11.44
CA SER A 212 26.73 -2.28 -12.83
C SER A 212 25.66 -3.28 -13.28
N THR A 213 25.81 -4.55 -12.92
CA THR A 213 24.83 -5.61 -13.24
C THR A 213 23.53 -5.38 -12.48
N VAL A 214 23.60 -5.06 -11.18
CA VAL A 214 22.41 -4.77 -10.36
C VAL A 214 21.69 -3.53 -10.88
N ARG A 215 22.41 -2.45 -11.22
CA ARG A 215 21.80 -1.23 -11.77
C ARG A 215 21.00 -1.53 -13.03
N ARG A 216 21.61 -2.22 -14.01
CA ARG A 216 20.92 -2.61 -15.24
C ARG A 216 19.69 -3.47 -14.93
N ARG A 217 19.81 -4.41 -13.99
CA ARG A 217 18.68 -5.27 -13.62
C ARG A 217 17.53 -4.52 -12.94
N LEU A 218 17.82 -3.53 -12.10
CA LEU A 218 16.79 -2.65 -11.52
C LEU A 218 16.05 -1.87 -12.61
N GLU A 219 16.78 -1.33 -13.59
CA GLU A 219 16.19 -0.61 -14.73
C GLU A 219 15.31 -1.54 -15.57
N GLU A 220 15.75 -2.77 -15.86
CA GLU A 220 14.97 -3.79 -16.56
C GLU A 220 13.68 -4.16 -15.81
N LEU A 221 13.77 -4.46 -14.51
CA LEU A 221 12.63 -4.85 -13.70
C LEU A 221 11.64 -3.69 -13.50
N ALA A 222 12.13 -2.45 -13.40
CA ALA A 222 11.28 -1.28 -13.31
C ALA A 222 10.60 -0.98 -14.67
N ALA A 223 11.33 -1.11 -15.77
CA ALA A 223 10.80 -0.90 -17.12
C ALA A 223 9.77 -1.96 -17.54
N SER A 224 9.86 -3.19 -17.01
CA SER A 224 8.84 -4.23 -17.20
C SER A 224 7.63 -4.08 -16.28
N GLY A 225 7.71 -3.19 -15.29
CA GLY A 225 6.66 -3.00 -14.28
C GLY A 225 6.64 -4.07 -13.20
N VAL A 226 7.53 -5.06 -13.27
CA VAL A 226 7.66 -6.08 -12.21
C VAL A 226 8.07 -5.43 -10.91
N LEU A 227 9.04 -4.52 -10.93
CA LEU A 227 9.45 -3.73 -9.77
C LEU A 227 8.78 -2.37 -9.82
N TYR A 228 8.00 -2.05 -8.78
CA TYR A 228 7.55 -0.70 -8.52
C TYR A 228 8.03 -0.25 -7.14
N TYR A 229 8.06 1.05 -6.93
CA TYR A 229 8.39 1.62 -5.62
C TYR A 229 7.13 2.16 -4.96
N ASP A 230 7.02 1.91 -3.67
CA ASP A 230 5.94 2.41 -2.82
C ASP A 230 6.54 3.15 -1.61
N LEU A 231 5.71 3.94 -0.95
CA LEU A 231 6.03 4.61 0.29
C LEU A 231 5.05 4.16 1.36
N ASP A 232 5.55 3.39 2.31
CA ASP A 232 4.83 3.14 3.55
C ASP A 232 4.86 4.45 4.36
N VAL A 233 3.69 5.02 4.66
CA VAL A 233 3.56 6.32 5.36
C VAL A 233 2.69 6.18 6.61
N ASP A 234 3.15 6.76 7.72
CA ASP A 234 2.28 7.12 8.84
C ASP A 234 1.47 8.36 8.46
N TRP A 235 0.18 8.15 8.20
CA TRP A 235 -0.74 9.18 7.71
C TRP A 235 -1.01 10.30 8.73
N LEU A 236 -0.54 10.18 9.98
CA LEU A 236 -0.50 11.26 10.95
C LEU A 236 0.27 12.49 10.44
N ILE A 237 1.26 12.32 9.56
CA ILE A 237 1.99 13.42 8.89
C ILE A 237 1.03 14.38 8.15
N PHE A 238 -0.09 13.84 7.65
CA PHE A 238 -1.15 14.59 6.96
C PHE A 238 -2.34 14.94 7.87
N GLY A 239 -2.27 14.58 9.16
CA GLY A 239 -3.35 14.73 10.13
C GLY A 239 -4.51 13.76 9.89
N LEU A 240 -4.26 12.68 9.15
CA LEU A 240 -5.22 11.63 8.87
C LEU A 240 -5.08 10.53 9.93
N ARG A 241 -6.19 10.09 10.51
CA ARG A 241 -6.19 9.28 11.73
C ARG A 241 -7.14 8.09 11.66
N THR A 242 -8.29 8.28 11.02
CA THR A 242 -9.37 7.29 11.02
C THR A 242 -9.30 6.48 9.73
N HIS A 243 -8.72 5.29 9.84
CA HIS A 243 -8.74 4.26 8.79
C HIS A 243 -10.05 3.49 8.86
N THR A 244 -10.69 3.25 7.71
CA THR A 244 -11.94 2.50 7.65
C THR A 244 -12.01 1.73 6.35
N TRP A 245 -12.31 0.45 6.46
CA TRP A 245 -12.67 -0.38 5.33
C TRP A 245 -14.13 -0.16 4.97
N LEU A 246 -14.40 -0.06 3.67
CA LEU A 246 -15.72 0.02 3.08
C LEU A 246 -15.94 -1.20 2.19
N TRP A 247 -17.02 -1.95 2.44
CA TRP A 247 -17.50 -3.01 1.56
C TRP A 247 -18.79 -2.55 0.93
N LEU A 248 -18.78 -2.36 -0.37
CA LEU A 248 -19.91 -1.85 -1.13
C LEU A 248 -20.47 -2.93 -2.04
N ASN A 249 -21.78 -2.92 -2.18
CA ASN A 249 -22.49 -3.60 -3.26
C ASN A 249 -22.98 -2.55 -4.24
N VAL A 250 -22.49 -2.64 -5.48
CA VAL A 250 -22.79 -1.73 -6.57
C VAL A 250 -23.47 -2.50 -7.70
N VAL A 251 -24.47 -1.90 -8.34
CA VAL A 251 -25.08 -2.48 -9.55
C VAL A 251 -23.98 -2.78 -10.58
N PRO A 252 -23.90 -4.01 -11.15
CA PRO A 252 -22.78 -4.41 -12.02
C PRO A 252 -22.53 -3.48 -13.21
N SER A 253 -23.57 -2.90 -13.82
CA SER A 253 -23.42 -1.95 -14.94
C SER A 253 -22.76 -0.63 -14.53
N GLU A 254 -22.82 -0.26 -13.27
CA GLU A 254 -22.26 0.99 -12.72
C GLU A 254 -20.92 0.78 -11.99
N LEU A 255 -20.49 -0.47 -11.80
CA LEU A 255 -19.33 -0.82 -10.98
C LEU A 255 -18.05 -0.10 -11.42
N ALA A 256 -17.80 -0.05 -12.74
CA ALA A 256 -16.63 0.64 -13.28
C ALA A 256 -16.69 2.15 -13.03
N ALA A 257 -17.85 2.78 -13.23
CA ALA A 257 -18.04 4.21 -13.01
C ALA A 257 -17.92 4.57 -11.52
N ALA A 258 -18.55 3.78 -10.64
CA ALA A 258 -18.47 3.94 -9.19
C ALA A 258 -17.04 3.78 -8.68
N GLY A 259 -16.34 2.74 -9.14
CA GLY A 259 -14.95 2.50 -8.75
C GLY A 259 -14.00 3.60 -9.20
N ALA A 260 -14.14 4.09 -10.43
CA ALA A 260 -13.35 5.22 -10.94
C ALA A 260 -13.64 6.53 -10.19
N ALA A 261 -14.92 6.83 -9.91
CA ALA A 261 -15.31 8.00 -9.13
C ALA A 261 -14.74 7.93 -7.70
N LEU A 262 -14.90 6.78 -7.04
CA LEU A 262 -14.37 6.53 -5.70
C LEU A 262 -12.84 6.67 -5.67
N ALA A 263 -12.13 6.12 -6.66
CA ALA A 263 -10.68 6.26 -6.80
C ALA A 263 -10.22 7.72 -6.91
N GLY A 264 -11.06 8.63 -7.40
CA GLY A 264 -10.77 10.07 -7.45
C GLY A 264 -10.86 10.78 -6.09
N HIS A 265 -11.49 10.17 -5.08
CA HIS A 265 -11.69 10.82 -3.79
C HIS A 265 -10.37 10.93 -2.99
N PRO A 266 -10.10 12.07 -2.33
CA PRO A 266 -8.90 12.31 -1.52
C PRO A 266 -8.82 11.47 -0.23
N GLU A 267 -9.89 10.81 0.18
CA GLU A 267 -9.93 9.92 1.34
C GLU A 267 -9.51 8.49 0.98
N VAL A 268 -9.62 8.12 -0.30
CA VAL A 268 -9.46 6.73 -0.76
C VAL A 268 -7.99 6.40 -0.93
N ALA A 269 -7.48 5.57 -0.02
CA ALA A 269 -6.12 5.04 -0.04
C ALA A 269 -6.00 3.75 -0.88
N TYR A 270 -7.08 3.01 -1.03
CA TYR A 270 -7.16 1.81 -1.87
C TYR A 270 -8.60 1.60 -2.34
N ALA A 271 -8.78 1.15 -3.59
CA ALA A 271 -10.09 0.76 -4.12
C ALA A 271 -9.94 -0.36 -5.16
N CYS A 272 -10.78 -1.39 -5.06
CA CYS A 272 -10.76 -2.52 -5.99
C CYS A 272 -12.15 -3.15 -6.17
N ALA A 273 -12.41 -3.70 -7.35
CA ALA A 273 -13.54 -4.59 -7.60
C ALA A 273 -13.17 -6.03 -7.24
N THR A 274 -14.11 -6.76 -6.64
CA THR A 274 -13.89 -8.12 -6.15
C THR A 274 -15.04 -9.06 -6.49
N THR A 275 -14.80 -10.38 -6.40
CA THR A 275 -15.87 -11.38 -6.38
C THR A 275 -16.61 -11.40 -5.04
N GLY A 276 -17.82 -11.97 -5.00
CA GLY A 276 -18.58 -12.17 -3.76
C GLY A 276 -19.71 -11.15 -3.55
N PRO A 277 -20.26 -11.05 -2.32
CA PRO A 277 -21.47 -10.28 -2.03
C PRO A 277 -21.23 -8.76 -1.98
N SER A 278 -19.98 -8.34 -1.75
CA SER A 278 -19.52 -6.97 -1.95
C SER A 278 -18.59 -6.99 -3.15
N ASN A 279 -18.91 -6.23 -4.19
CA ASN A 279 -18.20 -6.24 -5.46
C ASN A 279 -17.30 -5.00 -5.65
N LEU A 280 -17.28 -4.09 -4.67
CA LEU A 280 -16.37 -2.96 -4.58
C LEU A 280 -15.87 -2.80 -3.14
N HIS A 281 -14.57 -2.89 -2.91
CA HIS A 281 -13.95 -2.64 -1.61
C HIS A 281 -13.10 -1.37 -1.67
N ALA A 282 -13.04 -0.63 -0.56
CA ALA A 282 -12.12 0.49 -0.42
C ALA A 282 -11.56 0.61 1.00
N VAL A 283 -10.37 1.17 1.10
CA VAL A 283 -9.81 1.69 2.36
C VAL A 283 -9.83 3.20 2.28
N VAL A 284 -10.48 3.83 3.26
CA VAL A 284 -10.54 5.28 3.38
C VAL A 284 -9.84 5.75 4.64
N ILE A 285 -9.18 6.90 4.55
CA ILE A 285 -8.49 7.54 5.67
C ILE A 285 -8.99 8.98 5.79
N THR A 286 -9.54 9.31 6.96
CA THR A 286 -10.10 10.63 7.26
C THR A 286 -9.44 11.23 8.50
N ARG A 287 -9.62 12.53 8.78
CA ARG A 287 -9.01 13.16 9.96
C ARG A 287 -9.72 12.77 11.26
N SER A 288 -11.00 12.41 11.18
CA SER A 288 -11.82 12.02 12.33
C SER A 288 -13.04 11.21 11.94
N VAL A 289 -13.66 10.55 12.93
CA VAL A 289 -14.95 9.86 12.77
C VAL A 289 -16.06 10.81 12.27
N ARG A 290 -16.01 12.11 12.63
CA ARG A 290 -16.97 13.11 12.13
C ARG A 290 -16.80 13.33 10.62
N GLU A 291 -15.57 13.42 10.13
CA GLU A 291 -15.31 13.55 8.71
C GLU A 291 -15.64 12.27 7.95
N LEU A 292 -15.41 11.10 8.56
CA LEU A 292 -15.89 9.84 8.01
C LEU A 292 -17.40 9.87 7.81
N TYR A 293 -18.18 10.26 8.83
CA TYR A 293 -19.64 10.37 8.69
C TYR A 293 -20.04 11.32 7.55
N ALA A 294 -19.43 12.50 7.48
CA ALA A 294 -19.71 13.46 6.41
C ALA A 294 -19.35 12.88 5.04
N TYR A 295 -18.22 12.18 4.91
CA TYR A 295 -17.79 11.53 3.67
C TYR A 295 -18.78 10.44 3.23
N LEU A 296 -19.21 9.57 4.15
CA LEU A 296 -20.14 8.47 3.88
C LEU A 296 -21.51 8.99 3.42
N THR A 297 -22.01 10.04 4.08
CA THR A 297 -23.35 10.60 3.82
C THR A 297 -23.42 11.58 2.65
N THR A 298 -22.27 11.96 2.07
CA THR A 298 -22.20 12.89 0.92
C THR A 298 -21.59 12.21 -0.30
N ARG A 299 -20.27 12.08 -0.34
CA ARG A 299 -19.53 11.62 -1.52
C ARG A 299 -19.71 10.14 -1.79
N VAL A 300 -19.76 9.29 -0.77
CA VAL A 300 -20.03 7.85 -0.96
C VAL A 300 -21.50 7.64 -1.35
N ALA A 301 -22.42 8.34 -0.68
CA ALA A 301 -23.85 8.28 -1.00
C ALA A 301 -24.17 8.76 -2.43
N ALA A 302 -23.34 9.62 -3.01
CA ALA A 302 -23.46 10.11 -4.39
C ALA A 302 -22.86 9.16 -5.44
N LEU A 303 -22.20 8.06 -5.05
CA LEU A 303 -21.62 7.12 -6.00
C LEU A 303 -22.74 6.40 -6.78
N PRO A 304 -22.58 6.22 -8.10
CA PRO A 304 -23.59 5.57 -8.92
C PRO A 304 -23.79 4.12 -8.51
N GLY A 305 -25.06 3.70 -8.45
CA GLY A 305 -25.44 2.30 -8.29
C GLY A 305 -25.12 1.66 -6.93
N VAL A 306 -24.68 2.40 -5.91
CA VAL A 306 -24.46 1.83 -4.56
C VAL A 306 -25.79 1.40 -3.95
N GLN A 307 -25.90 0.11 -3.60
CA GLN A 307 -27.09 -0.48 -2.99
C GLN A 307 -26.90 -0.78 -1.50
N HIS A 308 -25.67 -1.13 -1.12
CA HIS A 308 -25.33 -1.45 0.25
C HIS A 308 -23.91 -1.00 0.57
N LEU A 309 -23.69 -0.61 1.82
CA LEU A 309 -22.40 -0.17 2.35
C LEU A 309 -22.24 -0.71 3.78
N GLU A 310 -21.15 -1.42 3.99
CA GLU A 310 -20.68 -1.82 5.31
C GLU A 310 -19.35 -1.13 5.62
N THR A 311 -19.19 -0.70 6.88
CA THR A 311 -17.98 0.01 7.34
C THR A 311 -17.34 -0.72 8.50
N ALA A 312 -16.02 -0.92 8.46
CA ALA A 312 -15.25 -1.45 9.58
C ALA A 312 -14.06 -0.53 9.86
N PRO A 313 -14.14 0.28 10.93
CA PRO A 313 -13.02 1.08 11.39
C PRO A 313 -11.83 0.19 11.77
N THR A 314 -10.64 0.58 11.35
CA THR A 314 -9.39 -0.09 11.72
C THR A 314 -8.91 0.42 13.07
N ILE A 315 -8.68 -0.51 13.99
CA ILE A 315 -8.10 -0.25 15.31
C ILE A 315 -6.59 -0.24 15.24
N ARG A 316 -6.02 -1.19 14.49
CA ARG A 316 -4.57 -1.36 14.39
C ARG A 316 -4.18 -1.97 13.06
N ILE A 317 -3.18 -1.38 12.42
CA ILE A 317 -2.48 -2.00 11.28
C ILE A 317 -1.38 -2.89 11.86
N VAL A 318 -1.45 -4.18 11.58
CA VAL A 318 -0.48 -5.18 12.03
C VAL A 318 0.65 -5.35 11.00
N LYS A 319 0.33 -5.19 9.70
CA LYS A 319 1.30 -5.22 8.59
C LYS A 319 0.83 -4.32 7.45
N GLY A 320 1.74 -3.53 6.89
CA GLY A 320 1.49 -2.67 5.73
C GLY A 320 1.76 -3.38 4.38
N PRO A 321 2.26 -2.65 3.36
CA PRO A 321 2.63 -3.19 2.06
C PRO A 321 3.96 -3.96 2.07
N GLY A 322 4.86 -3.63 3.01
CA GLY A 322 6.17 -4.28 3.17
C GLY A 322 6.16 -5.49 4.11
N PRO A 323 7.29 -6.22 4.19
CA PRO A 323 7.45 -7.38 5.07
C PRO A 323 7.55 -7.00 6.55
N LEU A 324 7.97 -5.77 6.84
CA LEU A 324 8.11 -5.23 8.18
C LEU A 324 7.03 -4.17 8.43
N PRO A 325 6.46 -4.07 9.64
CA PRO A 325 5.55 -2.97 9.97
C PRO A 325 6.27 -1.62 9.85
N LEU A 326 5.61 -0.59 9.34
CA LEU A 326 5.86 0.78 9.79
C LEU A 326 5.60 0.77 11.29
N SER A 327 6.62 1.00 12.09
CA SER A 327 6.43 1.13 13.52
C SER A 327 5.37 2.21 13.82
N SER A 328 4.31 1.91 14.58
CA SER A 328 3.36 2.93 15.07
C SER A 328 2.52 2.38 16.24
N PRO A 329 2.02 3.22 17.18
CA PRO A 329 2.68 4.23 18.00
C PRO A 329 3.27 3.61 19.29
N ARG A 330 3.97 4.42 20.10
CA ARG A 330 4.46 4.07 21.44
C ARG A 330 3.38 3.31 22.23
N ASP A 331 3.67 2.07 22.60
CA ASP A 331 2.99 1.40 23.71
C ASP A 331 3.24 2.25 24.98
N ILE A 332 2.22 2.99 25.40
CA ILE A 332 2.00 3.47 26.78
C ILE A 332 0.57 3.09 27.13
#